data_AF-A0A1H7HVE5-F1
#
_entry.id   AF-A0A1H7HVE5-F1
#
_cell.length_a   1.000
_cell.length_b   1.000
_cell.length_c   1.000
_cell.angle_alpha   90.00
_cell.angle_beta   90.00
_cell.angle_gamma   90.00
#
_symmetry.space_group_name_H-M   'P 1'
#
loop_
_entity.id
_entity.type
_entity.pdbx_description
1 polymer ?
#
loop_
_entity_poly.entity_id
_entity_poly.type
_entity_poly.pdbx_seq_one_letter_code
_entity_poly.pdbx_strand_id
1 'polypeptide(L)'
;MHLLEVTTHVLLLDLNLGCGKSFSLVVKMKTDGTVMGQWVDKFNDDTVGIHMFIDCMTVDGNTEIIGVIVTKGSTNGANLAGSYAVTAMVDNGTSANDPLNQISNSYYRVDPNKFFDFAIEDFGLLDMNIGQH
;
A
#
# COMPACT_ATOMS: atom_id res chain seq x y z
N MET A 1 -10.07 27.68 -10.33
CA MET A 1 -8.79 26.97 -10.22
C MET A 1 -8.81 26.24 -8.88
N HIS A 2 -9.41 25.05 -8.84
CA HIS A 2 -9.56 24.25 -7.62
C HIS A 2 -8.42 23.23 -7.57
N LEU A 3 -7.64 23.26 -6.49
CA LEU A 3 -6.78 22.15 -6.13
C LEU A 3 -7.68 20.93 -5.87
N LEU A 4 -7.68 19.94 -6.76
CA LEU A 4 -8.15 18.60 -6.44
C LEU A 4 -6.95 17.82 -5.92
N GLU A 5 -6.85 17.64 -4.61
CA GLU A 5 -6.06 16.55 -4.05
C GLU A 5 -6.82 15.26 -4.36
N VAL A 6 -6.27 14.44 -5.25
CA VAL A 6 -6.86 13.15 -5.64
C VAL A 6 -6.28 12.10 -4.71
N THR A 7 -7.11 11.63 -3.78
CA THR A 7 -6.89 10.50 -2.87
C THR A 7 -5.60 10.60 -2.04
N THR A 8 -5.72 10.99 -0.77
CA THR A 8 -4.63 10.88 0.20
C THR A 8 -4.99 9.86 1.26
N HIS A 9 -4.34 8.70 1.22
CA HIS A 9 -4.43 7.73 2.31
C HIS A 9 -3.28 7.99 3.28
N VAL A 10 -3.59 8.21 4.56
CA VAL A 10 -2.60 8.15 5.64
C VAL A 10 -3.02 7.03 6.56
N LEU A 11 -2.39 5.87 6.38
CA LEU A 11 -2.65 4.71 7.21
C LEU A 11 -1.50 4.53 8.19
N LEU A 12 -1.83 4.33 9.46
CA LEU A 12 -0.91 3.89 10.51
C LEU A 12 -1.58 2.72 11.22
N LEU A 13 -1.14 1.52 10.90
CA LEU A 13 -1.62 0.30 11.55
C LEU A 13 -0.52 -0.21 12.47
N ASP A 14 -0.79 -0.30 13.77
CA ASP A 14 0.01 -1.06 14.71
C ASP A 14 -0.79 -2.31 15.10
N LEU A 15 -0.45 -3.46 14.52
CA LEU A 15 -1.13 -4.73 14.83
C LEU A 15 -0.70 -5.33 16.17
N ASN A 16 0.21 -4.68 16.89
CA ASN A 16 0.59 -4.99 18.26
C ASN A 16 1.03 -3.69 18.94
N LEU A 17 0.36 -3.30 20.03
CA LEU A 17 0.76 -2.20 20.91
C LEU A 17 2.18 -2.49 21.47
N GLY A 18 3.19 -1.98 20.78
CA GLY A 18 4.60 -2.22 21.08
C GLY A 18 5.32 -2.96 19.96
N CYS A 19 5.87 -2.19 19.01
CA CYS A 19 6.99 -2.55 18.12
C CYS A 19 6.90 -3.84 17.28
N GLY A 20 5.74 -4.48 17.15
CA GLY A 20 5.65 -5.80 16.53
C GLY A 20 5.53 -5.76 15.02
N LYS A 21 4.48 -5.10 14.50
CA LYS A 21 4.14 -5.07 13.06
C LYS A 21 3.43 -3.77 12.78
N SER A 22 4.06 -2.93 11.97
CA SER A 22 3.51 -1.63 11.62
C SER A 22 3.48 -1.41 10.11
N PHE A 23 2.46 -0.71 9.67
CA PHE A 23 2.27 -0.33 8.27
C PHE A 23 2.06 1.18 8.19
N SER A 24 2.73 1.82 7.23
CA SER A 24 2.46 3.21 6.89
C SER A 24 2.45 3.44 5.39
N LEU A 25 1.34 3.94 4.86
CA LEU A 25 1.23 4.40 3.49
C LEU A 25 0.84 5.87 3.48
N VAL A 26 1.53 6.64 2.65
CA VAL A 26 1.08 7.93 2.15
C VAL A 26 1.15 7.88 0.63
N VAL A 27 0.01 7.99 -0.04
CA VAL A 27 -0.08 8.10 -1.50
C VAL A 27 -0.88 9.33 -1.86
N LYS A 28 -0.50 9.98 -2.96
CA LYS A 28 -1.23 11.08 -3.59
C LYS A 28 -1.23 10.85 -5.09
N MET A 29 -2.42 10.81 -5.68
CA MET A 29 -2.58 10.92 -7.12
C MET A 29 -2.85 12.38 -7.47
N LYS A 30 -2.40 12.82 -8.64
CA LYS A 30 -2.72 14.13 -9.21
C LYS A 30 -3.68 13.95 -10.37
N THR A 31 -4.36 15.03 -10.74
CA THR A 31 -5.29 15.05 -11.89
C THR A 31 -4.61 14.79 -13.24
N ASP A 32 -3.29 14.95 -13.33
CA ASP A 32 -2.48 14.61 -14.51
C ASP A 32 -2.07 13.12 -14.54
N GLY A 33 -2.54 12.31 -13.59
CA GLY A 33 -2.19 10.89 -13.45
C GLY A 33 -0.86 10.63 -12.74
N THR A 34 -0.12 11.67 -12.36
CA THR A 34 1.11 11.50 -11.57
C THR A 34 0.78 10.96 -10.19
N VAL A 35 1.49 9.93 -9.77
CA VAL A 35 1.38 9.37 -8.42
C VAL A 35 2.66 9.64 -7.65
N MET A 36 2.54 9.94 -6.37
CA MET A 36 3.68 10.08 -5.47
C MET A 36 3.32 9.62 -4.07
N GLY A 37 4.31 9.13 -3.35
CA GLY A 37 4.07 8.64 -2.01
C GLY A 37 5.22 7.84 -1.45
N GLN A 38 5.04 7.40 -0.22
CA GLN A 38 5.94 6.51 0.47
C GLN A 38 5.14 5.43 1.17
N TRP A 39 5.73 4.24 1.21
CA TRP A 39 5.16 3.11 1.90
C TRP A 39 6.24 2.41 2.73
N VAL A 40 5.93 2.16 4.00
CA VAL A 40 6.69 1.29 4.89
C VAL A 40 5.83 0.10 5.31
N ASP A 41 6.33 -1.12 5.07
CA ASP A 41 5.74 -2.40 5.48
C ASP A 41 6.65 -3.10 6.51
N LYS A 42 6.11 -3.43 7.69
CA LYS A 42 6.77 -4.27 8.71
C LYS A 42 5.93 -5.50 9.10
N PHE A 43 5.08 -6.01 8.23
CA PHE A 43 4.28 -7.22 8.51
C PHE A 43 5.16 -8.48 8.69
N ASN A 44 6.29 -8.52 8.00
CA ASN A 44 7.33 -9.51 8.19
C ASN A 44 8.32 -8.97 9.22
N ASP A 45 8.57 -9.75 10.29
CA ASP A 45 9.31 -9.43 11.53
C ASP A 45 10.80 -8.99 11.35
N ASP A 46 11.17 -8.50 10.18
CA ASP A 46 12.46 -7.95 9.83
C ASP A 46 12.66 -6.60 10.54
N THR A 47 13.71 -6.51 11.35
CA THR A 47 14.06 -5.37 12.22
C THR A 47 14.14 -3.99 11.54
N VAL A 48 14.13 -3.91 10.21
CA VAL A 48 14.35 -2.67 9.45
C VAL A 48 13.09 -2.21 8.67
N GLY A 49 12.10 -3.09 8.48
CA GLY A 49 10.97 -2.85 7.58
C GLY A 49 11.37 -2.72 6.11
N ILE A 50 10.37 -2.79 5.24
CA ILE A 50 10.51 -2.62 3.80
C ILE A 50 10.01 -1.22 3.45
N HIS A 51 10.88 -0.41 2.84
CA HIS A 51 10.63 0.98 2.47
C HIS A 51 10.50 1.07 0.96
N MET A 52 9.48 1.77 0.49
CA MET A 52 9.04 1.75 -0.90
C MET A 52 8.65 3.16 -1.36
N PHE A 53 8.92 3.47 -2.63
CA PHE A 53 8.35 4.63 -3.32
C PHE A 53 7.19 4.19 -4.19
N ILE A 54 6.12 5.00 -4.19
CA ILE A 54 4.99 4.76 -5.09
C ILE A 54 5.40 5.14 -6.52
N ASP A 55 5.20 4.22 -7.44
CA ASP A 55 5.50 4.38 -8.87
C ASP A 55 4.22 4.58 -9.67
N CYS A 56 3.20 3.76 -9.39
CA CYS A 56 1.90 3.85 -10.07
C CYS A 56 0.75 3.44 -9.16
N MET A 57 -0.47 3.80 -9.58
CA MET A 57 -1.70 3.47 -8.88
C MET A 57 -2.83 3.41 -9.90
N THR A 58 -3.73 2.45 -9.71
CA THR A 58 -5.00 2.36 -10.44
C THR A 58 -6.13 2.43 -9.43
N VAL A 59 -7.22 3.06 -9.83
CA VAL A 59 -8.44 3.19 -9.03
C VAL A 59 -9.59 2.67 -9.86
N ASP A 60 -10.31 1.69 -9.34
CA ASP A 60 -11.57 1.20 -9.94
C ASP A 60 -12.65 1.12 -8.86
N GLY A 61 -13.67 1.96 -9.01
CA GLY A 61 -14.72 2.15 -8.01
C GLY A 61 -14.12 2.55 -6.66
N ASN A 62 -14.14 1.60 -5.72
CA ASN A 62 -13.68 1.76 -4.35
C ASN A 62 -12.43 0.93 -4.03
N THR A 63 -11.79 0.40 -5.08
CA THR A 63 -10.59 -0.43 -4.98
C THR A 63 -9.41 0.32 -5.57
N GLU A 64 -8.24 0.09 -4.99
CA GLU A 64 -6.99 0.70 -5.43
C GLU A 64 -5.90 -0.36 -5.48
N ILE A 65 -5.15 -0.40 -6.58
CA ILE A 65 -3.93 -1.21 -6.69
C ILE A 65 -2.76 -0.26 -6.85
N ILE A 66 -1.73 -0.45 -6.03
CA ILE A 66 -0.59 0.46 -5.90
C ILE A 66 0.69 -0.31 -6.24
N GLY A 67 1.40 0.18 -7.25
CA GLY A 67 2.68 -0.34 -7.69
C GLY A 67 3.82 0.48 -7.12
N VAL A 68 4.83 -0.20 -6.60
CA VAL A 68 5.90 0.43 -5.84
C VAL A 68 7.27 -0.15 -6.18
N ILE A 69 8.29 0.69 -5.98
CA ILE A 69 9.69 0.30 -6.06
C ILE A 69 10.26 0.20 -4.65
N VAL A 70 10.78 -0.97 -4.29
CA VAL A 70 11.45 -1.17 -3.01
C VAL A 70 12.78 -0.43 -3.00
N THR A 71 12.95 0.47 -2.05
CA THR A 71 14.17 1.27 -1.88
C THR A 71 15.11 0.66 -0.84
N LYS A 72 14.55 -0.03 0.14
CA LYS A 72 15.28 -0.66 1.24
C LYS A 72 14.45 -1.79 1.84
N GLY A 73 15.10 -2.88 2.22
CA GLY A 73 14.45 -3.95 2.97
C GLY A 73 14.92 -5.32 2.50
N SER A 74 14.64 -6.32 3.33
CA SER A 74 14.84 -7.72 3.02
C SER A 74 13.56 -8.49 3.34
N THR A 75 13.47 -9.70 2.80
CA THR A 75 12.55 -10.73 3.31
C THR A 75 13.26 -12.06 3.19
N ASN A 76 13.17 -12.91 4.23
CA ASN A 76 13.81 -14.23 4.25
C ASN A 76 15.31 -14.21 3.89
N GLY A 77 16.02 -13.17 4.32
CA GLY A 77 17.46 -12.97 4.04
C GLY A 77 17.80 -12.50 2.61
N ALA A 78 16.80 -12.32 1.74
CA ALA A 78 17.00 -11.79 0.40
C ALA A 78 16.79 -10.27 0.39
N ASN A 79 17.76 -9.52 -0.15
CA ASN A 79 17.59 -8.08 -0.40
C ASN A 79 16.52 -7.86 -1.47
N LEU A 80 15.62 -6.91 -1.21
CA LEU A 80 14.52 -6.53 -2.11
C LEU A 80 14.74 -5.18 -2.78
N ALA A 81 15.78 -4.41 -2.41
CA ALA A 81 16.05 -3.10 -3.03
C ALA A 81 16.13 -3.19 -4.56
N GLY A 82 15.42 -2.30 -5.25
CA GLY A 82 15.29 -2.26 -6.70
C GLY A 82 14.22 -3.19 -7.28
N SER A 83 13.63 -4.09 -6.49
CA SER A 83 12.51 -4.91 -6.94
C SER A 83 11.21 -4.12 -6.97
N TYR A 84 10.32 -4.54 -7.87
CA TYR A 84 8.96 -4.04 -7.93
C TYR A 84 8.05 -4.84 -6.99
N ALA A 85 7.09 -4.15 -6.37
CA ALA A 85 6.07 -4.78 -5.55
C ALA A 85 4.70 -4.15 -5.80
N VAL A 86 3.66 -4.84 -5.37
CA VAL A 86 2.27 -4.38 -5.48
C VAL A 86 1.50 -4.66 -4.19
N THR A 87 0.54 -3.79 -3.89
CA THR A 87 -0.51 -4.00 -2.88
C THR A 87 -1.84 -3.53 -3.41
N ALA A 88 -2.91 -4.03 -2.80
CA ALA A 88 -4.25 -3.58 -3.07
C ALA A 88 -4.95 -3.13 -1.79
N MET A 89 -5.89 -2.20 -1.97
CA MET A 89 -6.66 -1.58 -0.92
C MET A 89 -8.12 -1.49 -1.34
N VAL A 90 -9.01 -1.52 -0.35
CA VAL A 90 -10.43 -1.30 -0.55
C VAL A 90 -10.92 -0.29 0.48
N ASP A 91 -11.55 0.75 -0.04
CA ASP A 91 -12.31 1.74 0.73
C ASP A 91 -13.79 1.35 0.69
N ASN A 92 -14.29 0.67 1.72
CA ASN A 92 -15.72 0.40 1.86
C ASN A 92 -16.43 1.51 2.66
N GLY A 93 -15.78 2.66 2.84
CA GLY A 93 -16.32 3.84 3.49
C GLY A 93 -17.51 4.42 2.75
N THR A 94 -18.31 5.17 3.49
CA THR A 94 -19.43 5.96 2.98
C THR A 94 -19.02 7.41 2.66
N SER A 95 -17.83 7.82 3.08
CA SER A 95 -17.27 9.15 2.83
C SER A 95 -15.80 9.07 2.39
N ALA A 96 -15.35 10.04 1.59
CA ALA A 96 -13.95 10.15 1.17
C ALA A 96 -12.95 10.43 2.31
N ASN A 97 -13.44 10.61 3.54
CA ASN A 97 -12.63 10.78 4.74
C ASN A 97 -12.68 9.54 5.64
N ASP A 98 -13.42 8.50 5.26
CA ASP A 98 -13.47 7.27 6.02
C ASP A 98 -12.12 6.56 5.85
N PRO A 99 -11.60 5.92 6.91
CA PRO A 99 -10.37 5.16 6.78
C PRO A 99 -10.59 3.97 5.85
N LEU A 100 -9.56 3.62 5.08
CA LEU A 100 -9.51 2.37 4.31
C LEU A 100 -9.94 1.20 5.19
N ASN A 101 -10.74 0.29 4.63
CA ASN A 101 -11.28 -0.84 5.38
C ASN A 101 -10.46 -2.11 5.18
N GLN A 102 -9.81 -2.27 4.03
CA GLN A 102 -9.06 -3.49 3.73
C GLN A 102 -7.75 -3.21 3.00
N ILE A 103 -6.75 -4.06 3.25
CA ILE A 103 -5.43 -3.99 2.62
C ILE A 103 -4.87 -5.38 2.36
N SER A 104 -4.10 -5.57 1.29
CA SER A 104 -3.36 -6.80 1.06
C SER A 104 -1.98 -6.80 1.73
N ASN A 105 -1.36 -7.98 1.86
CA ASN A 105 0.10 -8.03 2.00
C ASN A 105 0.78 -7.43 0.76
N SER A 106 2.06 -7.08 0.91
CA SER A 106 2.92 -6.74 -0.22
C SER A 106 3.32 -7.97 -1.02
N TYR A 107 3.15 -7.93 -2.33
CA TYR A 107 3.62 -8.96 -3.26
C TYR A 107 4.88 -8.45 -3.95
N TYR A 108 6.02 -9.05 -3.66
CA TYR A 108 7.34 -8.62 -4.12
C TYR A 108 7.79 -9.33 -5.40
N ARG A 109 8.74 -8.71 -6.12
CA ARG A 109 9.37 -9.23 -7.35
C ARG A 109 8.37 -9.46 -8.49
N VAL A 110 7.41 -8.55 -8.58
CA VAL A 110 6.46 -8.50 -9.68
C VAL A 110 7.14 -7.94 -10.93
N ASP A 111 6.69 -8.37 -12.11
CA ASP A 111 7.12 -7.76 -13.37
C ASP A 111 6.44 -6.38 -13.49
N PRO A 112 7.19 -5.26 -13.52
CA PRO A 112 6.59 -3.93 -13.58
C PRO A 112 5.73 -3.72 -14.83
N ASN A 113 5.97 -4.46 -15.92
CA ASN A 113 5.16 -4.37 -17.13
C ASN A 113 3.79 -5.05 -17.01
N LYS A 114 3.59 -5.83 -15.94
CA LYS A 114 2.34 -6.54 -15.66
C LYS A 114 1.53 -5.90 -14.53
N PHE A 115 1.91 -4.70 -14.10
CA PHE A 115 1.17 -3.99 -13.05
C PHE A 115 -0.33 -3.84 -13.39
N PHE A 116 -0.64 -3.51 -14.65
CA PHE A 116 -2.02 -3.34 -15.11
C PHE A 116 -2.76 -4.66 -15.39
N ASP A 117 -2.10 -5.80 -15.22
CA ASP A 117 -2.74 -7.12 -15.36
C ASP A 117 -3.39 -7.58 -14.04
N PHE A 118 -3.06 -6.93 -12.92
CA PHE A 118 -3.63 -7.25 -11.62
C PHE A 118 -5.05 -6.71 -11.48
N ALA A 119 -5.92 -7.52 -10.89
CA ALA A 119 -7.25 -7.15 -10.43
C ALA A 119 -7.36 -7.37 -8.92
N ILE A 120 -8.38 -6.77 -8.28
CA ILE A 120 -8.52 -6.83 -6.82
C ILE A 120 -8.66 -8.28 -6.31
N GLU A 121 -9.21 -9.18 -7.13
CA GLU A 121 -9.42 -10.59 -6.81
C GLU A 121 -8.10 -11.39 -6.72
N ASP A 122 -7.00 -10.86 -7.25
CA ASP A 122 -5.67 -11.47 -7.15
C ASP A 122 -5.06 -11.33 -5.74
N PHE A 123 -5.66 -10.51 -4.88
CA PHE A 123 -5.11 -10.14 -3.59
C PHE A 123 -5.87 -10.77 -2.42
N GLY A 124 -5.12 -11.35 -1.48
CA GLY A 124 -5.67 -11.71 -0.18
C GLY A 124 -5.83 -10.45 0.68
N LEU A 125 -7.06 -9.95 0.80
CA LEU A 125 -7.38 -8.75 1.58
C LEU A 125 -7.53 -9.06 3.07
N LEU A 126 -6.90 -8.21 3.89
CA LEU A 126 -6.98 -8.19 5.34
C LEU A 126 -7.91 -7.06 5.77
N ASP A 127 -8.85 -7.35 6.66
CA ASP A 127 -9.72 -6.34 7.25
C ASP A 127 -8.93 -5.48 8.25
N MET A 128 -9.10 -4.16 8.15
CA MET A 128 -8.45 -3.14 8.96
C MET A 128 -9.38 -2.55 10.03
N ASN A 129 -10.53 -3.18 10.29
CA ASN A 129 -11.38 -2.88 11.44
C ASN A 129 -10.62 -3.10 12.77
N ILE A 130 -9.87 -2.08 13.21
CA ILE A 130 -9.25 -2.01 14.52
C ILE A 130 -10.36 -1.75 15.55
N GLY A 131 -10.80 -2.81 16.23
CA GLY A 131 -11.82 -2.74 17.29
C GLY A 131 -12.05 -4.01 18.13
N GLN A 132 -11.24 -5.07 18.00
CA GLN A 132 -11.21 -6.21 18.93
C GLN A 132 -9.74 -6.67 19.01
N HIS A 133 -9.00 -6.41 20.10
CA HIS A 133 -9.24 -6.82 21.49
C HIS A 133 -8.87 -5.75 22.51
#